data_AF-A0A524IUN3-F1
#
_entry.id   AF-A0A524IUN3-F1
#
_cell.length_a   1.000
_cell.length_b   1.000
_cell.length_c   1.000
_cell.angle_alpha   90.00
_cell.angle_beta   90.00
_cell.angle_gamma   90.00
#
_symmetry.space_group_name_H-M   'P 1'
#
loop_
_entity.id
_entity.type
_entity.pdbx_description
1 polymer ?
#
loop_
_entity_poly.entity_id
_entity_poly.type
_entity_poly.pdbx_seq_one_letter_code
_entity_poly.pdbx_strand_id
1 'polypeptide(L)' 'MEQTGMDPKEFAATGYADTRPTVANDSEEGQAQNRRVEIVLYPERVVQDNKTVATLAK' A
#
# COMPACT_ATOMS: atom_id res chain seq x y z
N MET A 1 -10.70 4.88 18.79
CA MET A 1 -9.79 4.60 17.67
C MET A 1 -10.67 4.36 16.45
N GLU A 2 -10.47 5.12 15.38
CA GLU A 2 -11.39 5.21 14.24
C GLU A 2 -11.70 3.83 13.67
N GLN A 3 -12.98 3.46 13.70
CA GLN A 3 -13.51 2.22 13.16
C GLN A 3 -14.02 2.51 11.74
N THR A 4 -13.12 2.58 10.77
CA THR A 4 -13.46 2.75 9.35
C THR A 4 -13.97 1.46 8.69
N GLY A 5 -14.16 0.38 9.46
CA GLY A 5 -14.62 -0.93 8.96
C GLY A 5 -13.57 -1.69 8.15
N MET A 6 -12.36 -1.14 8.00
CA MET A 6 -11.26 -1.78 7.29
C MET A 6 -10.53 -2.79 8.19
N ASP A 7 -10.15 -3.96 7.66
CA ASP A 7 -9.38 -4.95 8.41
C ASP A 7 -7.93 -4.43 8.59
N PRO A 8 -7.44 -4.24 9.83
CA PRO A 8 -6.07 -3.79 10.08
C PRO A 8 -5.00 -4.65 9.43
N LYS A 9 -5.28 -5.93 9.13
CA LYS A 9 -4.34 -6.85 8.46
C LYS A 9 -4.11 -6.53 6.99
N GLU A 10 -5.01 -5.78 6.36
CA GLU A 10 -4.87 -5.33 4.97
C GLU A 10 -3.98 -4.10 4.83
N PHE A 11 -3.55 -3.50 5.95
CA PHE A 11 -2.75 -2.30 5.99
C PHE A 11 -1.34 -2.56 6.50
N ALA A 12 -0.36 -1.98 5.83
CA ALA A 12 1.01 -1.89 6.30
C ALA A 12 1.47 -0.42 6.23
N ALA A 13 2.15 0.03 7.28
CA ALA A 13 2.73 1.37 7.34
C ALA A 13 4.23 1.27 7.63
N THR A 14 5.04 2.07 6.94
CA THR A 14 6.48 2.16 7.17
C THR A 14 6.90 3.63 7.15
N GLY A 15 7.61 4.06 8.19
CA GLY A 15 8.17 5.41 8.27
C GLY A 15 9.57 5.44 7.66
N TYR A 16 9.78 6.33 6.69
CA TYR A 16 11.08 6.52 6.04
C TYR A 16 11.87 7.74 6.54
N ALA A 17 11.28 8.57 7.41
CA ALA A 17 11.88 9.78 7.96
C ALA A 17 12.63 10.60 6.88
N ASP A 18 13.92 10.82 7.08
CA ASP A 18 14.82 11.61 6.22
C ASP A 18 15.57 10.79 5.17
N THR A 19 15.36 9.46 5.11
CA THR A 19 16.15 8.55 4.26
C THR A 19 15.74 8.54 2.79
N ARG A 20 14.57 9.10 2.46
CA ARG A 20 14.03 9.19 1.09
C ARG A 20 13.52 10.59 0.73
N PRO A 21 14.41 11.61 0.75
CA PRO A 21 14.04 12.97 0.42
C PRO A 21 13.70 13.11 -1.07
N THR A 22 12.66 13.87 -1.39
CA THR A 22 12.38 14.31 -2.78
C THR A 22 13.17 15.55 -3.15
N VAL A 23 13.49 16.38 -2.15
CA VAL A 23 14.35 17.58 -2.25
C VAL A 23 15.33 17.62 -1.08
N ALA A 24 16.41 18.40 -1.15
CA ALA A 24 17.37 18.47 -0.04
C ALA A 24 16.71 18.93 1.29
N ASN A 25 17.17 18.38 2.41
CA ASN A 25 16.71 18.72 3.77
C ASN A 25 17.52 19.88 4.40
N ASP A 26 18.27 20.62 3.59
CA ASP A 26 19.18 21.69 4.02
C ASP A 26 18.46 22.97 4.47
N SER A 27 17.17 23.10 4.15
CA SER A 27 16.33 24.25 4.48
C SER A 27 15.03 23.80 5.13
N GLU A 28 14.42 24.68 5.93
CA GLU A 28 13.09 24.43 6.51
C GLU A 28 12.03 24.20 5.42
N GLU A 29 12.16 24.89 4.29
CA GLU A 29 11.29 24.74 3.13
C GLU A 29 11.45 23.36 2.48
N GLY A 30 12.69 22.88 2.28
CA GLY A 30 12.97 21.55 1.75
C GLY A 30 12.48 20.43 2.69
N GLN A 31 12.69 20.58 4.00
CA GLN A 31 12.15 19.67 5.01
C GLN A 31 10.61 19.67 5.01
N ALA A 32 9.99 20.84 4.84
CA ALA A 32 8.54 20.96 4.75
C ALA A 32 7.97 20.21 3.54
N GLN A 33 8.63 20.31 2.39
CA GLN A 33 8.24 19.58 1.18
C GLN A 33 8.37 18.07 1.34
N ASN A 34 9.33 17.60 2.15
CA ASN A 34 9.55 16.18 2.40
C ASN A 34 8.59 15.57 3.43
N ARG A 35 7.78 16.35 4.16
CA ARG A 35 6.73 15.83 5.05
C ARG A 35 5.53 15.32 4.25
N ARG A 36 5.62 14.07 3.77
CA ARG A 36 4.58 13.44 2.93
C ARG A 36 4.22 12.02 3.37
N VAL A 37 3.04 11.56 2.97
CA VAL A 37 2.57 10.18 3.06
C VAL A 37 2.36 9.64 1.65
N GLU A 38 2.91 8.46 1.37
CA GLU A 38 2.70 7.75 0.10
C GLU A 38 1.77 6.56 0.36
N ILE A 39 0.67 6.47 -0.41
CA ILE A 39 -0.29 5.37 -0.32
C ILE A 39 -0.12 4.51 -1.57
N VAL A 40 0.24 3.24 -1.38
CA VAL A 40 0.40 2.27 -2.46
C VAL A 40 -0.69 1.20 -2.32
N LEU A 41 -1.47 1.01 -3.39
CA LEU A 41 -2.53 0.02 -3.44
C LEU A 41 -2.02 -1.26 -4.11
N TYR A 42 -2.19 -2.39 -3.43
CA TYR A 42 -1.90 -3.71 -3.98
C TYR A 42 -3.23 -4.38 -4.34
N PRO A 43 -3.51 -4.66 -5.62
CA PRO A 43 -4.73 -5.37 -5.99
C PRO A 43 -4.65 -6.82 -5.50
N GLU A 44 -5.79 -7.34 -5.05
CA GLU A 44 -5.91 -8.76 -4.74
C GLU A 44 -5.66 -9.58 -6.01
N ARG A 45 -4.76 -10.56 -5.92
CA ARG A 45 -4.50 -11.45 -7.04
C ARG A 45 -5.66 -12.45 -7.12
N VAL A 46 -6.57 -12.23 -8.07
CA VAL A 46 -7.64 -13.21 -8.36
C VAL A 46 -6.97 -14.50 -8.85
N VAL A 47 -6.91 -15.52 -7.99
CA VAL A 47 -6.52 -16.87 -8.39
C VAL A 47 -7.69 -17.44 -9.19
N GLN A 48 -7.52 -17.59 -10.50
CA GLN A 48 -8.53 -18.27 -11.32
C GLN A 48 -8.48 -19.78 -11.02
N ASP A 49 -9.37 -20.24 -10.15
CA ASP A 49 -9.60 -21.67 -9.92
C ASP A 49 -10.21 -22.32 -11.17
N ASN A 50 -9.37 -22.95 -11.99
CA ASN A 50 -9.82 -23.62 -13.22
C ASN A 50 -10.44 -25.01 -12.94
N LYS A 51 -11.29 -25.13 -11.91
CA LYS A 51 -11.86 -26.42 -11.45
C LYS A 51 -13.15 -26.85 -12.17
N THR A 52 -13.70 -26.03 -13.07
CA THR A 52 -15.03 -26.31 -13.65
C THR A 52 -14.99 -27.16 -14.93
N VAL A 53 -13.85 -27.29 -15.61
CA VAL A 53 -13.77 -28.01 -16.90
C VAL A 53 -13.81 -29.54 -16.78
N ALA A 54 -13.60 -30.11 -15.58
CA ALA A 54 -13.54 -31.56 -15.38
C ALA A 54 -14.90 -32.23 -15.16
N THR A 55 -15.99 -31.48 -14.94
CA THR A 55 -17.30 -32.04 -14.58
C THR A 55 -18.25 -32.22 -15.77
N LEU A 56 -17.91 -31.69 -16.95
CA LEU A 56 -18.74 -31.78 -18.16
C LEU A 56 -18.36 -32.93 -19.10
N ALA A 57 -17.34 -33.74 -18.73
CA ALA A 57 -16.85 -34.85 -19.54
C ALA A 57 -17.30 -36.23 -19.00
N LYS A 58 -18.46 -36.31 -18.35
CA LYS A 58 -19.04 -37.56 -17.86
C LYS A 58 -20.45 -37.78 -18.37
#